data_AF-A0A1Q3GPP4-F1
#
_entry.id   AF-A0A1Q3GPP4-F1
#
_cell.length_a   1.000
_cell.length_b   1.000
_cell.length_c   1.000
_cell.angle_alpha   90.00
_cell.angle_beta   90.00
_cell.angle_gamma   90.00
#
_symmetry.space_group_name_H-M   'P 1'
#
loop_
_entity.id
_entity.type
_entity.pdbx_description
1 polymer ?
#
loop_
_entity_poly.entity_id
_entity_poly.type
_entity_poly.pdbx_seq_one_letter_code
_entity_poly.pdbx_strand_id
1 'polypeptide(L)'
;MNWNTTYHIYEGIALLWIVATWGAMVFKPAPTYEADFKSVTINLKHVLAQEDEKHCNWIENLCIDVDKQGRSREGLERIERAHELDQRLNQVHAKIRQERKQLTQNTSSKNIDWGQEKVARVTQRLNTQLNWMNTEFKDLNLNLPFEHIVKNDSIAHFTNTTKAAAQALLLTYQLQLKRYESQVLRKLGAGDFSFSYGCGFGWGINTISEAYVVQVGDDYVADMFDNLTTRRLFNIKYFVNDQALPIDKRGDFELKTQGVGRQYLHLTFHYRDREGGRVQSIEKRIPYTVLPK
;
A
#
# COMPACT_ATOMS: atom_id res chain seq x y z
N MET A 1 50.67 10.35 65.99
CA MET A 1 49.55 10.36 65.03
C MET A 1 48.73 9.11 65.28
N ASN A 2 47.45 9.24 65.63
CA ASN A 2 46.67 8.11 66.12
C ASN A 2 46.12 7.32 64.92
N TRP A 3 46.76 6.18 64.62
CA TRP A 3 46.46 5.36 63.42
C TRP A 3 45.00 4.94 63.37
N ASN A 4 44.41 4.69 64.54
CA ASN A 4 43.00 4.31 64.68
C ASN A 4 42.04 5.41 64.20
N THR A 5 42.36 6.68 64.47
CA THR A 5 41.54 7.81 64.00
C THR A 5 41.62 7.98 62.49
N THR A 6 42.79 7.72 61.89
CA THR A 6 42.98 7.82 60.44
C THR A 6 42.22 6.70 59.71
N TYR A 7 42.23 5.50 60.28
CA TYR A 7 41.48 4.34 59.76
C TYR A 7 39.97 4.59 59.75
N HIS A 8 39.39 5.07 60.86
CA HIS A 8 37.96 5.34 60.92
C HIS A 8 37.51 6.49 60.01
N ILE A 9 38.37 7.49 59.76
CA ILE A 9 38.08 8.53 58.77
C ILE A 9 38.03 7.93 57.36
N TYR A 10 38.97 7.05 57.02
CA TYR A 10 38.98 6.38 55.71
C TYR A 10 37.75 5.48 55.51
N GLU A 11 37.41 4.68 56.52
CA GLU A 11 36.23 3.81 56.53
C GLU A 11 34.93 4.61 56.36
N GLY A 12 34.81 5.74 57.08
CA GLY A 12 33.67 6.65 56.94
C GLY A 12 33.54 7.22 55.52
N ILE A 13 34.65 7.66 54.91
CA ILE A 13 34.66 8.17 53.53
C ILE A 13 34.30 7.07 52.53
N ALA A 14 34.81 5.85 52.71
CA ALA A 14 34.52 4.73 51.84
C ALA A 14 33.04 4.34 51.86
N LEU A 15 32.43 4.27 53.06
CA LEU A 15 30.99 4.01 53.21
C LEU A 15 30.14 5.11 52.58
N LEU A 16 30.55 6.38 52.72
CA LEU A 16 29.87 7.51 52.10
C LEU A 16 29.91 7.43 50.57
N TRP A 17 31.05 7.02 50.00
CA TRP A 17 31.19 6.78 48.55
C TRP A 17 30.32 5.63 48.04
N ILE A 18 30.24 4.53 48.80
CA ILE A 18 29.36 3.40 48.49
C ILE A 18 27.90 3.86 48.53
N VAL A 19 27.47 4.54 49.59
CA VAL A 19 26.09 5.05 49.69
C VAL A 19 25.78 6.05 48.58
N ALA A 20 26.72 6.94 48.23
CA ALA A 20 26.55 7.89 47.14
C ALA A 20 26.44 7.21 45.76
N THR A 21 27.24 6.17 45.50
CA THR A 21 27.18 5.42 44.23
C THR A 21 25.92 4.56 44.12
N TRP A 22 25.53 3.86 45.18
CA TRP A 22 24.27 3.14 45.24
C TRP A 22 23.06 4.08 45.16
N GLY A 23 23.10 5.21 45.86
CA GLY A 23 22.10 6.27 45.73
C GLY A 23 22.01 6.79 44.30
N ALA A 24 23.14 7.06 43.65
CA ALA A 24 23.15 7.49 42.26
C ALA A 24 22.63 6.40 41.29
N MET A 25 22.77 5.11 41.59
CA MET A 25 22.18 4.04 40.77
C MET A 25 20.68 3.87 41.03
N VAL A 26 20.24 3.91 42.28
CA VAL A 26 18.84 3.73 42.69
C VAL A 26 17.99 4.95 42.32
N PHE A 27 18.55 6.15 42.45
CA PHE A 27 17.89 7.42 42.13
C PHE A 27 18.26 7.98 40.76
N LYS A 28 19.03 7.24 39.94
CA LYS A 28 19.19 7.60 38.54
C LYS A 28 17.79 7.58 37.91
N PRO A 29 17.27 8.72 37.44
CA PRO A 29 16.01 8.68 36.70
C PRO A 29 16.21 7.72 35.55
N ALA A 30 15.25 6.81 35.35
CA ALA A 30 15.29 5.87 34.24
C ALA A 30 15.67 6.65 32.96
N PRO A 31 16.64 6.18 32.16
CA PRO A 31 17.08 6.90 30.97
C PRO A 31 15.83 7.30 30.19
N THR A 32 15.69 8.60 29.95
CA THR A 32 14.52 9.11 29.26
C THR A 32 14.63 8.71 27.79
N TYR A 33 14.10 7.54 27.44
CA TYR A 33 14.01 6.98 26.08
C TYR A 33 13.12 7.81 25.14
N GLU A 34 12.82 9.06 25.47
CA GLU A 34 11.90 9.91 24.73
C GLU A 34 12.41 10.19 23.30
N ALA A 35 13.71 10.39 23.14
CA ALA A 35 14.32 10.55 21.82
C ALA A 35 14.16 9.28 20.95
N ASP A 36 14.38 8.10 21.55
CA ASP A 36 14.23 6.82 20.87
C ASP A 36 12.78 6.55 20.48
N PHE A 37 11.83 6.76 21.41
CA PHE A 37 10.41 6.62 21.12
C PHE A 37 9.92 7.64 20.08
N LYS A 38 10.49 8.84 20.04
CA LYS A 38 10.19 9.83 19.00
C LYS A 38 10.68 9.36 17.63
N SER A 39 11.89 8.81 17.55
CA SER A 39 12.43 8.20 16.33
C SER A 39 11.57 7.04 15.84
N VAL A 40 11.24 6.10 16.74
CA VAL A 40 10.34 4.98 16.46
C VAL A 40 8.98 5.49 15.96
N THR A 41 8.40 6.49 16.62
CA THR A 41 7.12 7.10 16.22
C THR A 41 7.17 7.69 14.81
N ILE A 42 8.28 8.32 14.42
CA ILE A 42 8.46 8.86 13.05
C ILE A 42 8.48 7.71 12.04
N ASN A 43 9.29 6.68 12.30
CA ASN A 43 9.38 5.51 11.41
C ASN A 43 8.03 4.79 11.28
N LEU A 44 7.32 4.56 12.39
CA LEU A 44 6.01 3.92 12.36
C LEU A 44 4.96 4.76 11.60
N LYS A 45 5.01 6.09 11.67
CA LYS A 45 4.16 6.96 10.84
C LYS A 45 4.47 6.81 9.35
N HIS A 46 5.76 6.74 9.00
CA HIS A 46 6.18 6.55 7.62
C HIS A 46 5.72 5.20 7.08
N VAL A 47 5.93 4.11 7.83
CA VAL A 47 5.44 2.77 7.47
C VAL A 47 3.92 2.77 7.33
N LEU A 48 3.19 3.40 8.26
CA LEU A 48 1.72 3.47 8.16
C LEU A 48 1.26 4.21 6.90
N ALA A 49 1.93 5.30 6.52
CA ALA A 49 1.62 6.03 5.28
C ALA A 49 1.94 5.19 4.02
N GLN A 50 3.03 4.43 4.03
CA GLN A 50 3.36 3.51 2.93
C GLN A 50 2.33 2.36 2.82
N GLU A 51 1.86 1.83 3.95
CA GLU A 51 0.81 0.81 3.94
C GLU A 51 -0.54 1.38 3.48
N ASP A 52 -0.88 2.64 3.83
CA ASP A 52 -2.05 3.33 3.29
C ASP A 52 -1.96 3.47 1.76
N GLU A 53 -0.79 3.82 1.21
CA GLU A 53 -0.59 3.92 -0.24
C GLU A 53 -0.70 2.57 -0.95
N LYS A 54 -0.03 1.53 -0.42
CA LYS A 54 -0.14 0.16 -0.95
C LYS A 54 -1.58 -0.35 -0.93
N HIS A 55 -2.32 0.00 0.12
CA HIS A 55 -3.70 -0.41 0.28
C HIS A 55 -4.61 0.17 -0.82
N CYS A 56 -4.49 1.47 -1.13
CA CYS A 56 -5.21 2.06 -2.27
C CYS A 56 -4.92 1.32 -3.57
N ASN A 57 -3.65 1.00 -3.82
CA ASN A 57 -3.24 0.25 -5.01
C ASN A 57 -3.84 -1.17 -5.04
N TRP A 58 -4.04 -1.82 -3.89
CA TRP A 58 -4.62 -3.16 -3.83
C TRP A 58 -6.09 -3.19 -4.22
N ILE A 59 -6.90 -2.26 -3.72
CA ILE A 59 -8.32 -2.18 -4.12
C ILE A 59 -8.43 -1.82 -5.60
N GLU A 60 -7.63 -0.87 -6.08
CA GLU A 60 -7.59 -0.53 -7.51
C GLU A 60 -7.23 -1.74 -8.37
N ASN A 61 -6.20 -2.50 -7.98
CA ASN A 61 -5.80 -3.72 -8.68
C ASN A 61 -6.91 -4.78 -8.69
N LEU A 62 -7.66 -4.93 -7.59
CA LEU A 62 -8.81 -5.84 -7.52
C LEU A 62 -9.91 -5.40 -8.50
N CYS A 63 -10.22 -4.11 -8.55
CA CYS A 63 -11.19 -3.56 -9.50
C CYS A 63 -10.78 -3.83 -10.96
N ILE A 64 -9.49 -3.61 -11.27
CA ILE A 64 -8.93 -3.87 -12.60
C ILE A 64 -9.00 -5.36 -12.96
N ASP A 65 -8.69 -6.26 -12.01
CA ASP A 65 -8.73 -7.70 -12.24
C ASP A 65 -10.15 -8.19 -12.54
N VAL A 66 -11.12 -7.76 -11.74
CA VAL A 66 -12.54 -8.09 -11.93
C VAL A 66 -13.08 -7.54 -13.26
N ASP A 67 -12.68 -6.33 -13.65
CA ASP A 67 -13.05 -5.74 -14.94
C ASP A 67 -12.53 -6.59 -16.10
N LYS A 68 -11.27 -7.02 -16.04
CA LYS A 68 -10.63 -7.89 -17.04
C LYS A 68 -11.26 -9.28 -17.11
N GLN A 69 -11.74 -9.80 -16.00
CA GLN A 69 -12.45 -11.09 -15.93
C GLN A 69 -13.92 -11.00 -16.39
N GLY A 70 -14.35 -9.86 -16.94
CA GLY A 70 -15.70 -9.69 -17.48
C GLY A 70 -16.75 -9.36 -16.42
N ARG A 71 -16.35 -8.83 -15.25
CA ARG A 71 -17.24 -8.37 -14.18
C ARG A 71 -18.21 -9.43 -13.68
N SER A 72 -17.69 -10.60 -13.35
CA SER A 72 -18.51 -11.65 -12.73
C SER A 72 -19.18 -11.15 -11.45
N ARG A 73 -20.35 -11.71 -11.12
CA ARG A 73 -21.07 -11.39 -9.87
C ARG A 73 -20.17 -11.56 -8.64
N GLU A 74 -19.41 -12.64 -8.60
CA GLU A 74 -18.45 -12.92 -7.53
C GLU A 74 -17.31 -11.89 -7.48
N GLY A 75 -16.81 -11.42 -8.63
CA GLY A 75 -15.83 -10.35 -8.67
C GLY A 75 -16.35 -9.04 -8.10
N LEU A 76 -17.58 -8.65 -8.45
CA LEU A 76 -18.22 -7.45 -7.91
C LEU A 76 -18.45 -7.56 -6.40
N GLU A 77 -18.86 -8.72 -5.91
CA GLU A 77 -19.03 -8.99 -4.49
C GLU A 77 -17.69 -8.89 -3.73
N ARG A 78 -16.58 -9.38 -4.31
CA ARG A 78 -15.23 -9.22 -3.75
C ARG A 78 -14.82 -7.74 -3.63
N ILE A 79 -15.13 -6.92 -4.64
CA ILE A 79 -14.88 -5.47 -4.59
C ILE A 79 -15.71 -4.80 -3.50
N GLU A 80 -17.00 -5.12 -3.40
CA GLU A 80 -17.89 -4.55 -2.39
C GLU A 80 -17.40 -4.86 -0.97
N ARG A 81 -17.04 -6.13 -0.72
CA ARG A 81 -16.48 -6.57 0.57
C ARG A 81 -15.14 -5.88 0.89
N ALA A 82 -14.29 -5.68 -0.12
CA ALA A 82 -13.02 -4.95 0.02
C ALA A 82 -13.26 -3.46 0.38
N HIS A 83 -14.25 -2.82 -0.24
CA HIS A 83 -14.64 -1.45 0.09
C HIS A 83 -15.25 -1.33 1.49
N GLU A 84 -16.10 -2.26 1.91
CA GLU A 84 -16.64 -2.24 3.27
C GLU A 84 -15.54 -2.38 4.33
N LEU A 85 -14.57 -3.28 4.08
CA LEU A 85 -13.37 -3.44 4.91
C LEU A 85 -12.61 -2.12 5.04
N ASP A 86 -12.23 -1.51 3.92
CA ASP A 86 -11.50 -0.23 3.91
C ASP A 86 -12.27 0.87 4.65
N GLN A 87 -13.56 1.03 4.37
CA GLN A 87 -14.39 2.06 5.01
C GLN A 87 -14.43 1.89 6.53
N ARG A 88 -14.65 0.67 7.02
CA ARG A 88 -14.72 0.38 8.47
C ARG A 88 -13.38 0.61 9.15
N LEU A 89 -12.29 0.13 8.55
CA LEU A 89 -10.97 0.26 9.14
C LEU A 89 -10.48 1.71 9.10
N ASN A 90 -10.72 2.45 8.02
CA ASN A 90 -10.40 3.87 7.93
C ASN A 90 -11.11 4.71 9.00
N GLN A 91 -12.37 4.39 9.33
CA GLN A 91 -13.06 5.04 10.45
C GLN A 91 -12.37 4.78 11.80
N VAL A 92 -11.87 3.56 12.04
CA VAL A 92 -11.11 3.25 13.25
C VAL A 92 -9.77 3.96 13.26
N HIS A 93 -9.05 3.97 12.14
CA HIS A 93 -7.79 4.70 11.99
C HIS A 93 -7.96 6.20 12.25
N ALA A 94 -9.02 6.81 11.72
CA ALA A 94 -9.32 8.23 11.93
C ALA A 94 -9.57 8.54 13.41
N LYS A 95 -10.35 7.70 14.11
CA LYS A 95 -10.63 7.86 15.55
C LYS A 95 -9.35 7.69 16.38
N ILE A 96 -8.53 6.68 16.12
CA ILE A 96 -7.25 6.50 16.83
C ILE A 96 -6.31 7.67 16.54
N ARG A 97 -6.28 8.20 15.31
CA ARG A 97 -5.49 9.38 14.95
C ARG A 97 -5.95 10.62 15.71
N GLN A 98 -7.25 10.79 15.93
CA GLN A 98 -7.79 11.88 16.74
C GLN A 98 -7.36 11.75 18.20
N GLU A 99 -7.49 10.57 18.80
CA GLU A 99 -7.05 10.31 20.18
C GLU A 99 -5.53 10.57 20.34
N ARG A 100 -4.71 10.15 19.36
CA ARG A 100 -3.27 10.45 19.32
C ARG A 100 -2.95 11.94 19.24
N LYS A 101 -3.76 12.74 18.55
CA LYS A 101 -3.61 14.21 18.50
C LYS A 101 -3.96 14.85 19.85
N GLN A 102 -4.98 14.34 20.54
CA GLN A 102 -5.34 14.82 21.89
C GLN A 102 -4.22 14.56 22.90
N LEU A 103 -3.49 13.44 22.78
CA LEU A 103 -2.31 13.15 23.60
C LEU A 103 -1.21 14.21 23.47
N THR A 104 -1.06 14.81 22.30
CA THR A 104 -0.09 15.91 22.10
C THR A 104 -0.57 17.26 22.61
N GLN A 105 -1.88 17.52 22.61
CA GLN A 105 -2.45 18.83 22.90
C GLN A 105 -2.76 19.06 24.39
N ASN A 106 -3.16 18.03 25.14
CA ASN A 106 -3.84 18.21 26.42
C ASN A 106 -2.99 18.04 27.69
N THR A 107 -1.66 17.90 27.59
CA THR A 107 -0.83 17.67 28.78
C THR A 107 0.46 18.48 28.71
N SER A 108 0.77 19.30 29.72
CA SER A 108 2.12 19.88 29.86
C SER A 108 3.10 18.89 30.50
N SER A 109 2.57 17.82 31.13
CA SER A 109 3.33 16.78 31.80
C SER A 109 4.06 15.85 30.82
N LYS A 110 5.28 15.46 31.20
CA LYS A 110 6.14 14.51 30.46
C LYS A 110 5.57 13.08 30.46
N ASN A 111 4.95 12.70 31.57
CA ASN A 111 4.21 11.45 31.72
C ASN A 111 2.71 11.72 31.64
N ILE A 112 1.99 10.76 31.06
CA ILE A 112 0.54 10.79 30.92
C ILE A 112 -0.08 9.61 31.65
N ASP A 113 -1.20 9.88 32.29
CA ASP A 113 -2.23 8.88 32.54
C ASP A 113 -3.32 9.13 31.50
N TRP A 114 -3.37 8.26 30.48
CA TRP A 114 -4.31 8.45 29.37
C TRP A 114 -5.76 8.16 29.79
N GLY A 115 -5.97 7.66 31.01
CA GLY A 115 -7.28 7.32 31.55
C GLY A 115 -7.75 5.96 31.03
N GLN A 116 -8.04 5.04 31.95
CA GLN A 116 -8.44 3.66 31.63
C GLN A 116 -9.63 3.62 30.65
N GLU A 117 -10.57 4.56 30.77
CA GLU A 117 -11.73 4.66 29.88
C GLU A 117 -11.33 4.88 28.41
N LYS A 118 -10.35 5.76 28.14
CA LYS A 118 -9.92 6.03 26.75
C LYS A 118 -9.24 4.83 26.13
N VAL A 119 -8.38 4.16 26.90
CA VAL A 119 -7.72 2.92 26.49
C VAL A 119 -8.78 1.86 26.19
N ALA A 120 -9.73 1.64 27.11
CA ALA A 120 -10.82 0.67 26.94
C ALA A 120 -11.64 0.96 25.67
N ARG A 121 -11.94 2.24 25.37
CA ARG A 121 -12.65 2.62 24.14
C ARG A 121 -11.85 2.30 22.87
N VAL A 122 -10.54 2.54 22.86
CA VAL A 122 -9.69 2.20 21.70
C VAL A 122 -9.58 0.68 21.53
N THR A 123 -9.36 -0.05 22.63
CA THR A 123 -9.35 -1.52 22.67
C THR A 123 -10.64 -2.11 22.14
N GLN A 124 -11.78 -1.64 22.65
CA GLN A 124 -13.09 -2.09 22.22
C GLN A 124 -13.27 -1.84 20.72
N ARG A 125 -12.92 -0.66 20.20
CA ARG A 125 -13.03 -0.36 18.76
C ARG A 125 -12.21 -1.32 17.90
N LEU A 126 -10.97 -1.60 18.28
CA LEU A 126 -10.09 -2.53 17.57
C LEU A 126 -10.69 -3.94 17.60
N ASN A 127 -11.02 -4.46 18.79
CA ASN A 127 -11.54 -5.82 18.95
C ASN A 127 -12.90 -6.01 18.28
N THR A 128 -13.77 -4.99 18.26
CA THR A 128 -15.03 -5.02 17.49
C THR A 128 -14.78 -5.22 16.00
N GLN A 129 -13.78 -4.53 15.42
CA GLN A 129 -13.47 -4.74 14.01
C GLN A 129 -12.85 -6.10 13.75
N LEU A 130 -12.00 -6.61 14.65
CA LEU A 130 -11.43 -7.96 14.51
C LEU A 130 -12.51 -9.04 14.57
N ASN A 131 -13.48 -8.91 15.49
CA ASN A 131 -14.60 -9.85 15.58
C ASN A 131 -15.47 -9.82 14.32
N TRP A 132 -15.71 -8.63 13.77
CA TRP A 132 -16.39 -8.49 12.50
C TRP A 132 -15.57 -9.14 11.37
N MET A 133 -14.28 -8.85 11.23
CA MET A 133 -13.42 -9.45 10.20
C MET A 133 -13.38 -10.98 10.30
N ASN A 134 -13.26 -11.53 11.51
CA ASN A 134 -13.26 -12.98 11.77
C ASN A 134 -14.60 -13.64 11.37
N THR A 135 -15.70 -12.88 11.41
CA THR A 135 -17.04 -13.38 11.05
C THR A 135 -17.32 -13.23 9.56
N GLU A 136 -17.07 -12.03 9.04
CA GLU A 136 -17.34 -11.64 7.66
C GLU A 136 -16.47 -12.40 6.67
N PHE A 137 -15.19 -12.63 6.99
CA PHE A 137 -14.21 -13.26 6.10
C PHE A 137 -13.87 -14.70 6.50
N LYS A 138 -14.77 -15.38 7.22
CA LYS A 138 -14.59 -16.77 7.64
C LYS A 138 -14.44 -17.74 6.46
N ASP A 139 -15.01 -17.38 5.31
CA ASP A 139 -14.98 -18.12 4.05
C ASP A 139 -13.61 -18.08 3.36
N LEU A 140 -12.78 -17.07 3.65
CA LEU A 140 -11.52 -16.82 2.94
C LEU A 140 -10.37 -17.77 3.34
N ASN A 141 -10.62 -18.79 4.17
CA ASN A 141 -9.61 -19.73 4.69
C ASN A 141 -8.34 -19.02 5.18
N LEU A 142 -8.53 -17.91 5.88
CA LEU A 142 -7.48 -17.17 6.55
C LEU A 142 -7.00 -17.96 7.78
N ASN A 143 -5.78 -17.70 8.26
CA ASN A 143 -5.29 -18.22 9.54
C ASN A 143 -6.03 -17.52 10.69
N LEU A 144 -7.31 -17.85 10.83
CA LEU A 144 -8.25 -17.29 11.80
C LEU A 144 -8.27 -18.14 13.07
N PRO A 145 -8.67 -17.54 14.21
CA PRO A 145 -9.07 -16.14 14.37
C PRO A 145 -7.87 -15.17 14.38
N PHE A 146 -8.06 -13.95 13.89
CA PHE A 146 -7.12 -12.87 14.17
C PHE A 146 -7.06 -12.64 15.68
N GLU A 147 -5.85 -12.64 16.24
CA GLU A 147 -5.63 -12.35 17.65
C GLU A 147 -6.04 -10.92 18.01
N HIS A 148 -6.62 -10.74 19.19
CA HIS A 148 -6.90 -9.41 19.72
C HIS A 148 -5.62 -8.57 19.79
N ILE A 149 -5.64 -7.40 19.14
CA ILE A 149 -4.51 -6.46 19.10
C ILE A 149 -4.18 -5.94 20.50
N VAL A 150 -5.21 -5.76 21.33
CA VAL A 150 -5.04 -5.25 22.70
C VAL A 150 -5.60 -6.29 23.67
N LYS A 151 -4.74 -6.77 24.57
CA LYS A 151 -5.08 -7.73 25.62
C LYS A 151 -5.61 -6.98 26.85
N ASN A 152 -6.32 -7.66 27.74
CA ASN A 152 -6.92 -7.01 28.93
C ASN A 152 -5.87 -6.34 29.84
N ASP A 153 -4.65 -6.89 29.88
CA ASP A 153 -3.55 -6.36 30.68
C ASP A 153 -2.91 -5.08 30.07
N SER A 154 -3.26 -4.76 28.82
CA SER A 154 -2.66 -3.64 28.07
C SER A 154 -3.01 -2.26 28.62
N ILE A 155 -3.99 -2.16 29.52
CA ILE A 155 -4.33 -0.89 30.21
C ILE A 155 -3.13 -0.40 31.03
N ALA A 156 -2.37 -1.31 31.63
CA ALA A 156 -1.19 -0.96 32.41
C ALA A 156 -0.08 -0.30 31.58
N HIS A 157 -0.03 -0.54 30.26
CA HIS A 157 0.97 0.07 29.36
C HIS A 157 0.75 1.58 29.13
N PHE A 158 -0.43 2.10 29.47
CA PHE A 158 -0.79 3.50 29.32
C PHE A 158 -0.80 4.29 30.64
N THR A 159 -0.52 3.63 31.76
CA THR A 159 -0.43 4.25 33.08
C THR A 159 0.99 4.75 33.31
N ASN A 160 1.16 6.03 33.65
CA ASN A 160 2.47 6.66 33.90
C ASN A 160 3.49 6.47 32.76
N THR A 161 3.00 6.44 31.52
CA THR A 161 3.84 6.26 30.32
C THR A 161 4.20 7.62 29.71
N THR A 162 5.26 7.66 28.91
CA THR A 162 5.59 8.88 28.16
C THR A 162 4.63 9.03 26.98
N LYS A 163 4.37 10.28 26.56
CA LYS A 163 3.53 10.52 25.36
C LYS A 163 4.07 9.82 24.12
N ALA A 164 5.39 9.84 23.93
CA ALA A 164 6.03 9.22 22.79
C ALA A 164 5.81 7.70 22.80
N ALA A 165 5.92 7.06 23.97
CA ALA A 165 5.64 5.62 24.10
C ALA A 165 4.16 5.30 23.82
N ALA A 166 3.21 6.06 24.36
CA ALA A 166 1.79 5.86 24.07
C ALA A 166 1.46 6.07 22.58
N GLN A 167 2.07 7.06 21.94
CA GLN A 167 1.91 7.29 20.50
C GLN A 167 2.47 6.15 19.67
N ALA A 168 3.65 5.65 20.02
CA ALA A 168 4.26 4.50 19.36
C ALA A 168 3.37 3.26 19.51
N LEU A 169 2.84 2.99 20.71
CA LEU A 169 1.97 1.85 20.97
C LEU A 169 0.67 1.91 20.14
N LEU A 170 0.03 3.08 20.08
CA LEU A 170 -1.17 3.27 19.23
C LEU A 170 -0.86 3.12 17.74
N LEU A 171 0.31 3.55 17.28
CA LEU A 171 0.76 3.31 15.91
C LEU A 171 0.95 1.82 15.62
N THR A 172 1.56 1.08 16.55
CA THR A 172 1.73 -0.36 16.42
C THR A 172 0.38 -1.07 16.28
N TYR A 173 -0.63 -0.66 17.07
CA TYR A 173 -1.98 -1.21 16.93
C TYR A 173 -2.62 -0.90 15.57
N GLN A 174 -2.43 0.32 15.04
CA GLN A 174 -2.88 0.67 13.70
C GLN A 174 -2.18 -0.20 12.63
N LEU A 175 -0.86 -0.38 12.73
CA LEU A 175 -0.10 -1.21 11.80
C LEU A 175 -0.50 -2.68 11.87
N GLN A 176 -0.79 -3.20 13.05
CA GLN A 176 -1.27 -4.58 13.19
C GLN A 176 -2.65 -4.76 12.54
N LEU A 177 -3.55 -3.77 12.67
CA LEU A 177 -4.82 -3.78 11.96
C LEU A 177 -4.64 -3.74 10.44
N LYS A 178 -3.75 -2.88 9.92
CA LYS A 178 -3.36 -2.85 8.49
C LYS A 178 -2.78 -4.18 8.01
N ARG A 179 -2.02 -4.86 8.86
CA ARG A 179 -1.51 -6.21 8.55
C ARG A 179 -2.65 -7.23 8.42
N TYR A 180 -3.69 -7.18 9.24
CA TYR A 180 -4.84 -8.08 9.07
C TYR A 180 -5.67 -7.73 7.85
N GLU A 181 -5.89 -6.44 7.60
CA GLU A 181 -6.51 -5.95 6.37
C GLU A 181 -5.79 -6.47 5.12
N SER A 182 -4.46 -6.42 5.10
CA SER A 182 -3.66 -6.93 3.99
C SER A 182 -3.88 -8.41 3.71
N GLN A 183 -4.07 -9.22 4.76
CA GLN A 183 -4.28 -10.65 4.60
C GLN A 183 -5.66 -10.93 4.02
N VAL A 184 -6.68 -10.20 4.47
CA VAL A 184 -8.04 -10.28 3.92
C VAL A 184 -8.04 -9.86 2.45
N LEU A 185 -7.47 -8.70 2.13
CA LEU A 185 -7.40 -8.19 0.76
C LEU A 185 -6.69 -9.15 -0.20
N ARG A 186 -5.55 -9.72 0.22
CA ARG A 186 -4.85 -10.74 -0.58
C ARG A 186 -5.74 -11.95 -0.87
N LYS A 187 -6.54 -12.41 0.09
CA LYS A 187 -7.47 -13.53 -0.10
C LYS A 187 -8.69 -13.16 -0.93
N LEU A 188 -9.10 -11.89 -0.96
CA LEU A 188 -10.10 -11.38 -1.90
C LEU A 188 -9.56 -11.25 -3.34
N GLY A 189 -8.26 -11.51 -3.57
CA GLY A 189 -7.61 -11.42 -4.88
C GLY A 189 -6.85 -10.11 -5.09
N ALA A 190 -6.89 -9.18 -4.13
CA ALA A 190 -6.13 -7.94 -4.17
C ALA A 190 -4.65 -8.23 -3.85
N GLY A 191 -3.88 -8.60 -4.87
CA GLY A 191 -2.47 -8.99 -4.75
C GLY A 191 -2.16 -10.46 -5.05
N ASP A 192 -3.12 -11.22 -5.59
CA ASP A 192 -2.80 -12.48 -6.26
C ASP A 192 -2.07 -12.17 -7.57
N PHE A 193 -0.74 -12.08 -7.45
CA PHE A 193 0.16 -11.76 -8.54
C PHE A 193 0.29 -12.89 -9.58
N SER A 194 -0.50 -13.98 -9.50
CA SER A 194 -0.72 -14.85 -10.65
C SER A 194 -1.26 -14.08 -11.86
N PHE A 195 -1.87 -12.91 -11.62
CA PHE A 195 -2.17 -11.90 -12.64
C PHE A 195 -1.57 -10.51 -12.31
N SER A 196 -0.31 -10.47 -11.87
CA SER A 196 0.42 -9.20 -11.89
C SER A 196 0.64 -8.81 -13.35
N TYR A 197 -0.04 -7.76 -13.82
CA TYR A 197 0.69 -6.80 -14.65
C TYR A 197 1.79 -6.30 -13.73
N GLY A 198 2.96 -6.92 -13.83
CA GLY A 198 3.97 -6.78 -12.80
C GLY A 198 4.35 -5.33 -12.57
N CYS A 199 5.24 -5.16 -11.61
CA CYS A 199 6.41 -4.33 -11.81
C CYS A 199 7.26 -4.81 -13.03
N GLY A 200 6.59 -5.21 -14.13
CA GLY A 200 7.15 -5.33 -15.44
C GLY A 200 7.45 -3.92 -15.88
N PHE A 201 8.74 -3.61 -15.82
CA PHE A 201 9.42 -2.91 -16.89
C PHE A 201 9.09 -3.59 -18.23
N GLY A 202 7.83 -3.55 -18.66
CA GLY A 202 7.41 -3.71 -20.04
C GLY A 202 7.64 -2.40 -20.77
N TRP A 203 8.74 -1.70 -20.45
CA TRP A 203 9.32 -0.69 -21.30
C TRP A 203 9.94 -1.48 -22.44
N GLY A 204 9.24 -1.50 -23.56
CA GLY A 204 9.69 -2.12 -24.78
C GLY A 204 9.64 -1.04 -25.84
N ILE A 205 10.79 -0.76 -26.44
CA ILE A 205 10.80 0.00 -27.69
C ILE A 205 10.18 -0.92 -28.73
N ASN A 206 9.04 -0.51 -29.29
CA ASN A 206 8.47 -1.16 -30.46
C ASN A 206 8.97 -0.45 -31.72
N THR A 207 9.28 -1.22 -32.75
CA THR A 207 9.67 -0.70 -34.06
C THR A 207 8.58 -0.98 -35.08
N ILE A 208 8.23 0.01 -35.89
CA ILE A 208 7.41 -0.17 -37.09
C ILE A 208 8.31 0.11 -38.29
N SER A 209 8.63 -0.92 -39.06
CA SER A 209 9.43 -0.82 -40.28
C SER A 209 8.54 -0.71 -41.51
N GLU A 210 8.94 0.11 -42.49
CA GLU A 210 8.21 0.19 -43.77
C GLU A 210 8.28 -1.12 -44.56
N ALA A 211 9.41 -1.85 -44.45
CA ALA A 211 9.62 -3.16 -45.04
C ALA A 211 10.43 -4.04 -44.09
N TYR A 212 10.06 -5.33 -44.00
CA TYR A 212 10.81 -6.31 -43.20
C TYR A 212 12.07 -6.81 -43.91
N VAL A 213 12.18 -6.62 -45.23
CA VAL A 213 13.30 -7.05 -46.06
C VAL A 213 13.65 -5.92 -47.01
N VAL A 214 14.93 -5.56 -47.09
CA VAL A 214 15.51 -4.58 -48.01
C VAL A 214 16.66 -5.21 -48.79
N GLN A 215 16.97 -4.71 -49.99
CA GLN A 215 18.10 -5.22 -50.76
C GLN A 215 19.43 -4.65 -50.24
N VAL A 216 20.53 -5.34 -50.55
CA VAL A 216 21.87 -4.86 -50.17
C VAL A 216 22.16 -3.57 -50.92
N GLY A 217 22.41 -2.49 -50.16
CA GLY A 217 22.67 -1.15 -50.70
C GLY A 217 21.50 -0.18 -50.56
N ASP A 218 20.30 -0.66 -50.18
CA ASP A 218 19.15 0.18 -49.88
C ASP A 218 19.13 0.63 -48.41
N ASP A 219 18.48 1.76 -48.15
CA ASP A 219 18.26 2.28 -46.81
C ASP A 219 17.14 1.54 -46.08
N TYR A 220 17.39 1.13 -44.84
CA TYR A 220 16.38 0.58 -43.94
C TYR A 220 15.82 1.68 -43.03
N VAL A 221 14.53 1.98 -43.16
CA VAL A 221 13.84 2.99 -42.34
C VAL A 221 12.81 2.31 -41.42
N ALA A 222 12.89 2.61 -40.13
CA ALA A 222 11.93 2.16 -39.13
C ALA A 222 11.69 3.23 -38.08
N ASP A 223 10.43 3.40 -37.70
CA ASP A 223 10.02 4.26 -36.60
C ASP A 223 10.11 3.50 -35.28
N MET A 224 10.63 4.15 -34.24
CA MET A 224 10.74 3.60 -32.89
C MET A 224 9.77 4.33 -31.94
N PHE A 225 9.00 3.56 -31.18
CA PHE A 225 8.00 4.11 -30.26
C PHE A 225 8.17 3.53 -28.86
N ASP A 226 7.95 4.39 -27.87
CA ASP A 226 7.82 3.99 -26.48
C ASP A 226 6.39 3.51 -26.21
N ASN A 227 6.25 2.30 -25.69
CA ASN A 227 4.96 1.68 -25.40
C ASN A 227 4.35 2.12 -24.04
N LEU A 228 4.98 3.05 -23.31
CA LEU A 228 4.52 3.51 -21.98
C LEU A 228 3.14 4.20 -22.01
N THR A 229 2.76 4.82 -23.13
CA THR A 229 1.58 5.71 -23.21
C THR A 229 0.23 4.98 -23.21
N THR A 230 0.17 3.70 -23.56
CA THR A 230 -1.10 2.94 -23.58
C THR A 230 -1.62 2.62 -22.18
N ARG A 231 -0.76 2.69 -21.14
CA ARG A 231 -1.09 2.36 -19.75
C ARG A 231 -2.10 3.34 -19.09
N ARG A 232 -2.41 4.46 -19.73
CA ARG A 232 -3.35 5.48 -19.21
C ARG A 232 -4.61 5.66 -20.08
N LEU A 233 -4.83 4.77 -21.04
CA LEU A 233 -5.97 4.86 -21.95
C LEU A 233 -7.05 3.84 -21.55
N PHE A 234 -8.29 4.29 -21.50
CA PHE A 234 -9.44 3.50 -21.05
C PHE A 234 -10.40 3.23 -22.22
N ASN A 235 -11.10 2.09 -22.18
CA ASN A 235 -12.11 1.69 -23.16
C ASN A 235 -11.64 1.81 -24.62
N ILE A 236 -10.42 1.33 -24.90
CA ILE A 236 -9.85 1.40 -26.25
C ILE A 236 -10.65 0.48 -27.19
N LYS A 237 -11.05 1.03 -28.35
CA LYS A 237 -11.66 0.28 -29.45
C LYS A 237 -10.92 0.57 -30.74
N TYR A 238 -10.71 -0.47 -31.53
CA TYR A 238 -10.00 -0.41 -32.80
C TYR A 238 -10.96 -0.70 -33.94
N PHE A 239 -10.83 0.04 -35.04
CA PHE A 239 -11.56 -0.19 -36.27
C PHE A 239 -10.58 -0.26 -37.43
N VAL A 240 -10.76 -1.25 -38.28
CA VAL A 240 -10.00 -1.44 -39.52
C VAL A 240 -10.98 -1.33 -40.67
N ASN A 241 -10.79 -0.37 -41.57
CA ASN A 241 -11.71 -0.08 -42.68
C ASN A 241 -13.17 0.01 -42.19
N ASP A 242 -13.35 0.76 -41.10
CA ASP A 242 -14.63 1.02 -40.42
C ASP A 242 -15.31 -0.23 -39.81
N GLN A 243 -14.61 -1.37 -39.75
CA GLN A 243 -15.07 -2.57 -39.07
C GLN A 243 -14.41 -2.69 -37.69
N ALA A 244 -15.23 -2.85 -36.64
CA ALA A 244 -14.73 -3.02 -35.28
C ALA A 244 -13.96 -4.33 -35.13
N LEU A 245 -12.73 -4.26 -34.63
CA LEU A 245 -11.99 -5.47 -34.25
C LEU A 245 -12.49 -6.00 -32.91
N PRO A 246 -12.66 -7.33 -32.77
CA PRO A 246 -13.05 -7.92 -31.51
C PRO A 246 -11.92 -7.77 -30.48
N ILE A 247 -12.30 -7.44 -29.25
CA ILE A 247 -11.39 -7.03 -28.16
C ILE A 247 -10.53 -8.21 -27.67
N ASP A 248 -10.98 -9.44 -27.91
CA ASP A 248 -10.33 -10.69 -27.50
C ASP A 248 -9.00 -10.96 -28.21
N LYS A 249 -8.74 -10.34 -29.37
CA LYS A 249 -7.54 -10.60 -30.19
C LYS A 249 -6.32 -9.73 -29.90
N ARG A 250 -6.26 -8.96 -28.80
CA ARG A 250 -5.14 -8.04 -28.50
C ARG A 250 -4.79 -7.05 -29.65
N GLY A 251 -5.71 -6.82 -30.58
CA GLY A 251 -5.46 -5.99 -31.77
C GLY A 251 -4.81 -6.72 -32.94
N ASP A 252 -4.60 -8.04 -32.87
CA ASP A 252 -4.15 -8.83 -34.01
C ASP A 252 -5.29 -9.00 -35.01
N PHE A 253 -5.04 -8.60 -36.26
CA PHE A 253 -5.97 -8.79 -37.36
C PHE A 253 -5.24 -9.25 -38.61
N GLU A 254 -5.93 -10.03 -39.43
CA GLU A 254 -5.45 -10.47 -40.73
C GLU A 254 -6.31 -9.82 -41.81
N LEU A 255 -5.67 -9.18 -42.79
CA LEU A 255 -6.34 -8.60 -43.94
C LEU A 255 -5.97 -9.37 -45.20
N LYS A 256 -6.99 -9.80 -45.96
CA LYS A 256 -6.78 -10.31 -47.32
C LYS A 256 -6.61 -9.13 -48.27
N THR A 257 -5.42 -8.99 -48.83
CA THR A 257 -5.09 -7.96 -49.82
C THR A 257 -5.86 -8.18 -51.13
N GLN A 258 -6.35 -7.12 -51.77
CA GLN A 258 -7.15 -7.21 -53.01
C GLN A 258 -6.39 -6.70 -54.23
N GLY A 259 -5.84 -7.60 -55.05
CA GLY A 259 -5.10 -7.21 -56.26
C GLY A 259 -3.69 -6.67 -55.99
N VAL A 260 -2.93 -6.46 -57.07
CA VAL A 260 -1.54 -5.99 -57.06
C VAL A 260 -1.51 -4.46 -57.07
N GLY A 261 -0.59 -3.84 -56.33
CA GLY A 261 -0.37 -2.39 -56.34
C GLY A 261 -0.48 -1.72 -54.96
N ARG A 262 -0.48 -0.38 -54.97
CA ARG A 262 -0.57 0.44 -53.75
C ARG A 262 -1.98 0.47 -53.21
N GLN A 263 -2.12 0.25 -51.91
CA GLN A 263 -3.37 0.22 -51.16
C GLN A 263 -3.21 0.97 -49.85
N TYR A 264 -4.32 1.18 -49.14
CA TYR A 264 -4.34 1.90 -47.87
C TYR A 264 -5.20 1.15 -46.87
N LEU A 265 -4.72 1.12 -45.63
CA LEU A 265 -5.45 0.66 -44.48
C LEU A 265 -6.00 1.87 -43.72
N HIS A 266 -7.30 1.90 -43.48
CA HIS A 266 -7.91 2.91 -42.62
C HIS A 266 -8.00 2.37 -41.19
N LEU A 267 -7.32 3.01 -40.24
CA LEU A 267 -7.37 2.66 -38.82
C LEU A 267 -8.01 3.78 -38.03
N THR A 268 -8.98 3.42 -37.20
CA THR A 268 -9.60 4.34 -36.24
C THR A 268 -9.45 3.80 -34.83
N PHE A 269 -9.01 4.64 -33.91
CA PHE A 269 -8.84 4.33 -32.50
C PHE A 269 -9.78 5.20 -31.68
N HIS A 270 -10.70 4.60 -30.94
CA HIS A 270 -11.50 5.30 -29.94
C HIS A 270 -10.96 5.00 -28.55
N TYR A 271 -10.75 6.02 -27.72
CA TYR A 271 -10.25 5.83 -26.35
C TYR A 271 -10.74 6.92 -25.41
N ARG A 272 -10.47 6.77 -24.11
CA ARG A 272 -10.67 7.80 -23.09
C ARG A 272 -9.36 8.01 -22.32
N ASP A 273 -9.04 9.26 -22.00
CA ASP A 273 -7.84 9.66 -21.24
C ASP A 273 -7.99 9.44 -19.72
N ARG A 274 -9.22 9.19 -19.25
CA ARG A 274 -9.58 8.83 -17.88
C ARG A 274 -10.88 8.04 -17.86
N GLU A 275 -11.10 7.27 -16.79
CA GLU A 275 -12.36 6.56 -16.59
C GLU A 275 -13.56 7.53 -16.61
N GLY A 276 -14.61 7.19 -17.36
CA GLY A 276 -15.77 8.06 -17.57
C GLY A 276 -15.52 9.32 -18.42
N GLY A 277 -14.28 9.56 -18.89
CA GLY A 277 -13.90 10.71 -19.72
C GLY A 277 -14.59 10.77 -21.08
N ARG A 278 -14.44 11.86 -21.84
CA ARG A 278 -14.98 11.95 -23.20
C ARG A 278 -14.26 10.98 -24.13
N VAL A 279 -14.99 10.39 -25.07
CA VAL A 279 -14.38 9.54 -26.11
C VAL A 279 -13.59 10.44 -27.06
N GLN A 280 -12.32 10.10 -27.24
CA GLN A 280 -11.41 10.69 -28.22
C GLN A 280 -11.24 9.72 -29.39
N SER A 281 -10.99 10.26 -30.58
CA SER A 281 -10.75 9.49 -31.80
C SER A 281 -9.43 9.88 -32.44
N ILE A 282 -8.66 8.89 -32.90
CA ILE A 282 -7.50 9.08 -33.77
C ILE A 282 -7.73 8.25 -35.02
N GLU A 283 -7.60 8.90 -36.18
CA GLU A 283 -7.70 8.25 -37.49
C GLU A 283 -6.32 8.25 -38.15
N LYS A 284 -5.95 7.11 -38.75
CA LYS A 284 -4.68 6.94 -39.45
C LYS A 284 -4.91 6.15 -40.74
N ARG A 285 -4.33 6.65 -41.83
CA ARG A 285 -4.25 5.93 -43.10
C ARG A 285 -2.84 5.39 -43.27
N ILE A 286 -2.68 4.07 -43.31
CA ILE A 286 -1.39 3.40 -43.46
C ILE A 286 -1.28 2.87 -44.89
N PRO A 287 -0.33 3.36 -45.71
CA PRO A 287 -0.10 2.82 -47.03
C PRO A 287 0.54 1.43 -46.96
N TYR A 288 0.16 0.53 -47.87
CA TYR A 288 0.86 -0.73 -48.10
C TYR A 288 0.89 -1.08 -49.59
N THR A 289 1.84 -1.88 -50.03
CA THR A 289 1.97 -2.30 -51.43
C THR A 289 1.90 -3.82 -51.53
N VAL A 290 1.03 -4.30 -52.42
CA VAL A 290 0.90 -5.73 -52.72
C VAL A 290 1.73 -6.02 -53.96
N LEU A 291 2.75 -6.87 -53.80
CA LEU A 291 3.61 -7.29 -54.90
C LEU A 291 2.94 -8.44 -55.67
N PRO A 292 3.19 -8.56 -56.99
CA PRO A 292 2.81 -9.76 -57.74
C PRO A 292 3.53 -10.98 -57.15
N LYS A 293 2.82 -12.12 -57.13
CA LYS A 293 3.40 -13.41 -56.74
C LYS A 293 4.36 -13.94 -57.80
#